data_AF-A0A7K3YF28-F1
#
_entry.id   AF-A0A7K3YF28-F1
#
_cell.length_a   1.000
_cell.length_b   1.000
_cell.length_c   1.000
_cell.angle_alpha   90.00
_cell.angle_beta   90.00
_cell.angle_gamma   90.00
#
_symmetry.space_group_name_H-M   'P 1'
#
loop_
_entity.id
_entity.type
_entity.pdbx_description
1 polymer ?
#
loop_
_entity_poly.entity_id
_entity_poly.type
_entity_poly.pdbx_seq_one_letter_code
_entity_poly.pdbx_strand_id
1 'polypeptide(L)'
;MSLIPTLITAYLLINAVSFLAYYLDKRSAKRSAWRTPEKTLLIIAAFGPFGAFAAMRAFRHKTQKPLFRLVPLFLFLHLVLAAALAADYVWPFVNG
;
A
#
# COMPACT_ATOMS: atom_id res chain seq x y z
N MET A 1 -3.99 27.32 -0.28
CA MET A 1 -4.01 25.96 -0.87
C MET A 1 -4.52 25.02 0.20
N SER A 2 -5.67 24.39 -0.01
CA SER A 2 -6.29 23.48 0.96
C SER A 2 -5.42 22.24 1.18
N LEU A 3 -5.04 21.96 2.43
CA LEU A 3 -4.11 20.88 2.80
C LEU A 3 -4.66 19.48 2.48
N ILE A 4 -5.98 19.30 2.60
CA ILE A 4 -6.67 18.00 2.42
C ILE A 4 -6.46 17.42 1.02
N PRO A 5 -6.76 18.12 -0.10
CA PRO A 5 -6.56 17.56 -1.43
C PRO A 5 -5.08 17.28 -1.74
N THR A 6 -4.14 18.04 -1.19
CA THR A 6 -2.69 17.78 -1.35
C THR A 6 -2.30 16.45 -0.68
N LEU A 7 -2.79 16.17 0.53
CA LEU A 7 -2.53 14.92 1.24
C LEU A 7 -3.13 13.71 0.49
N ILE A 8 -4.36 13.84 -0.01
CA ILE A 8 -5.00 12.79 -0.81
C ILE A 8 -4.19 12.51 -2.08
N THR A 9 -3.77 13.55 -2.79
CA THR A 9 -2.97 13.41 -4.02
C THR A 9 -1.63 12.74 -3.73
N ALA A 10 -0.92 13.15 -2.68
CA ALA A 10 0.32 12.52 -2.26
C ALA A 10 0.12 11.03 -1.91
N TYR A 11 -0.96 10.69 -1.21
CA TYR A 11 -1.29 9.31 -0.86
C TYR A 11 -1.59 8.44 -2.09
N LEU A 12 -2.33 8.97 -3.07
CA LEU A 12 -2.60 8.29 -4.33
C LEU A 12 -1.31 8.04 -5.12
N LEU A 13 -0.41 9.03 -5.17
CA LEU A 13 0.88 8.89 -5.83
C LEU A 13 1.74 7.80 -5.18
N ILE A 14 1.81 7.75 -3.85
CA ILE A 14 2.56 6.70 -3.13
C ILE A 14 2.00 5.31 -3.47
N ASN A 15 0.67 5.15 -3.49
CA ASN A 15 0.05 3.89 -3.89
C ASN A 15 0.32 3.54 -5.36
N ALA A 16 0.31 4.51 -6.26
CA ALA A 16 0.65 4.28 -7.67
C ALA A 16 2.11 3.83 -7.83
N VAL A 17 3.04 4.45 -7.10
CA VAL A 17 4.46 4.05 -7.07
C VAL A 17 4.60 2.62 -6.50
N SER A 18 3.91 2.28 -5.42
CA SER A 18 3.93 0.93 -4.86
C SER A 18 3.40 -0.12 -5.84
N PHE A 19 2.33 0.19 -6.56
CA PHE A 19 1.82 -0.70 -7.61
C PHE A 19 2.86 -0.91 -8.71
N LEU A 20 3.48 0.18 -9.18
CA LEU A 20 4.47 0.13 -10.27
C LEU A 20 5.74 -0.63 -9.86
N ALA A 21 6.20 -0.46 -8.63
CA ALA A 21 7.36 -1.21 -8.11
C ALA A 21 7.10 -2.73 -8.11
N TYR A 22 5.91 -3.16 -7.68
CA TYR A 22 5.50 -4.57 -7.72
C TYR A 22 5.34 -5.08 -9.16
N TYR A 23 4.86 -4.23 -10.07
CA TYR A 23 4.78 -4.57 -11.49
C TYR A 23 6.16 -4.75 -12.13
N LEU A 24 7.10 -3.85 -11.80
CA LEU A 24 8.47 -3.90 -12.30
C LEU A 24 9.22 -5.14 -11.78
N ASP A 25 9.04 -5.53 -10.50
CA ASP A 25 9.62 -6.78 -9.97
C ASP A 25 9.18 -8.00 -10.80
N LYS A 26 7.89 -8.09 -11.16
CA LYS A 26 7.39 -9.16 -12.03
C LYS A 26 8.01 -9.12 -13.43
N ARG A 27 8.22 -7.92 -13.99
CA ARG A 27 8.85 -7.76 -15.30
C ARG A 27 10.33 -8.17 -15.26
N SER A 28 11.03 -7.85 -14.18
CA SER A 28 12.42 -8.27 -13.94
C SER A 28 12.54 -9.78 -13.78
N ALA A 29 11.59 -10.43 -13.09
CA ALA A 29 11.54 -11.89 -12.96
C ALA A 29 11.37 -12.61 -14.30
N LYS A 30 10.64 -12.01 -15.26
CA LYS A 30 10.47 -12.55 -16.62
C LYS A 30 11.70 -12.36 -17.51
N ARG A 31 12.57 -11.38 -17.23
CA ARG A 31 13.74 -11.05 -18.05
C ARG A 31 15.05 -11.62 -17.51
N SER A 32 15.00 -12.52 -16.51
CA SER A 32 16.18 -12.98 -15.75
C SER A 32 17.06 -11.82 -15.25
N ALA A 33 16.45 -10.66 -15.02
CA ALA A 33 17.13 -9.49 -14.50
C ALA A 33 17.29 -9.61 -12.98
N TRP A 34 18.12 -8.74 -12.41
CA TRP A 34 18.46 -8.73 -10.99
C TRP A 34 17.19 -8.75 -10.12
N ARG A 35 17.11 -9.73 -9.20
CA ARG A 35 15.96 -9.87 -8.30
C ARG A 35 15.92 -8.71 -7.32
N THR A 36 14.80 -7.99 -7.27
CA THR A 36 14.58 -6.94 -6.27
C THR A 36 14.47 -7.60 -4.89
N PRO A 37 15.24 -7.13 -3.88
CA PRO A 37 15.20 -7.73 -2.55
C PRO A 37 13.80 -7.58 -1.93
N GLU A 38 13.30 -8.68 -1.35
CA GLU A 38 11.94 -8.75 -0.79
C GLU A 38 11.70 -7.69 0.32
N LYS A 39 12.76 -7.29 1.02
CA LYS A 39 12.74 -6.20 2.01
C LYS A 39 12.33 -4.86 1.41
N THR A 40 12.80 -4.53 0.22
CA THR A 40 12.45 -3.25 -0.45
C THR A 40 10.98 -3.24 -0.86
N LEU A 41 10.46 -4.36 -1.37
CA LEU A 41 9.04 -4.51 -1.70
C LEU A 41 8.15 -4.43 -0.46
N LEU A 42 8.61 -4.92 0.69
CA LEU A 42 7.92 -4.76 1.97
C LEU A 42 7.89 -3.31 2.43
N ILE A 43 9.02 -2.61 2.38
CA ILE A 43 9.09 -1.19 2.76
C ILE A 43 8.12 -0.37 1.89
N ILE A 44 8.14 -0.61 0.59
CA ILE A 44 7.23 0.05 -0.36
C ILE A 44 5.75 -0.28 -0.05
N ALA A 45 5.45 -1.53 0.33
CA ALA A 45 4.10 -1.91 0.75
C ALA A 45 3.68 -1.31 2.10
N ALA A 46 4.61 -0.99 2.99
CA ALA A 46 4.31 -0.30 4.24
C ALA A 46 3.82 1.13 3.99
N PHE A 47 4.36 1.83 2.99
CA PHE A 47 3.95 3.19 2.63
C PHE A 47 2.76 3.25 1.66
N GLY A 48 2.62 2.26 0.77
CA GLY A 48 1.52 2.19 -0.20
C GLY A 48 0.85 0.81 -0.20
N PRO A 49 0.17 0.42 0.89
CA PRO A 49 -0.38 -0.92 1.04
C PRO A 49 -1.51 -1.22 0.04
N PHE A 50 -2.33 -0.23 -0.34
CA PHE A 50 -3.40 -0.42 -1.33
C PHE A 50 -2.83 -0.71 -2.71
N GLY A 51 -1.81 0.05 -3.14
CA GLY A 51 -1.12 -0.16 -4.40
C GLY A 51 -0.38 -1.51 -4.46
N ALA A 52 0.33 -1.86 -3.39
CA ALA A 52 1.00 -3.15 -3.28
C ALA A 52 0.02 -4.32 -3.28
N PHE A 53 -1.08 -4.24 -2.51
CA PHE A 53 -2.11 -5.26 -2.46
C PHE A 53 -2.83 -5.42 -3.81
N ALA A 54 -3.15 -4.32 -4.47
CA ALA A 54 -3.75 -4.32 -5.81
C ALA A 54 -2.82 -5.00 -6.83
N ALA A 55 -1.53 -4.68 -6.82
CA ALA A 55 -0.55 -5.34 -7.69
C ALA A 55 -0.43 -6.84 -7.38
N MET A 56 -0.36 -7.24 -6.11
CA MET A 56 -0.36 -8.65 -5.70
C MET A 56 -1.56 -9.41 -6.24
N ARG A 57 -2.76 -8.84 -6.09
CA ARG A 57 -4.02 -9.45 -6.53
C ARG A 57 -4.13 -9.50 -8.06
N ALA A 58 -3.76 -8.42 -8.75
CA ALA A 58 -3.76 -8.35 -10.21
C ALA A 58 -2.78 -9.35 -10.83
N PHE A 59 -1.62 -9.54 -10.22
CA PHE A 59 -0.58 -10.37 -10.81
C PHE A 59 -0.57 -11.82 -10.32
N ARG A 60 -1.38 -12.18 -9.31
CA ARG A 60 -1.43 -13.50 -8.63
C ARG A 60 -0.02 -14.09 -8.42
N HIS A 61 0.95 -13.23 -8.15
CA HIS A 61 2.36 -13.60 -8.12
C HIS A 61 2.85 -13.50 -6.68
N LYS A 62 3.50 -14.56 -6.18
CA LYS A 62 4.12 -14.64 -4.84
C LYS A 62 3.21 -14.45 -3.61
N THR A 63 1.92 -14.79 -3.67
CA THR A 63 1.06 -14.91 -2.47
C THR A 63 1.50 -16.01 -1.49
N GLN A 64 2.31 -16.96 -1.94
CA GLN A 64 2.82 -18.07 -1.13
C GLN A 64 4.07 -17.72 -0.30
N LYS A 65 4.70 -16.56 -0.55
CA LYS A 65 5.91 -16.16 0.18
C LYS A 65 5.51 -15.49 1.51
N PRO A 66 6.14 -15.87 2.66
CA PRO A 66 5.73 -15.40 3.99
C PRO A 66 5.78 -13.88 4.13
N LEU A 67 6.70 -13.20 3.46
CA LEU A 67 6.76 -11.72 3.46
C LEU A 67 5.51 -11.07 2.82
N PHE A 68 4.90 -11.69 1.81
CA PHE A 68 3.73 -11.10 1.14
C PHE A 68 2.43 -11.28 1.96
N ARG A 69 2.43 -12.15 2.97
CA ARG A 69 1.35 -12.25 3.97
C ARG A 69 1.27 -11.02 4.88
N LEU A 70 2.31 -10.18 4.95
CA LEU A 70 2.30 -8.95 5.75
C LEU A 70 1.58 -7.78 5.07
N VAL A 71 1.38 -7.81 3.75
CA VAL A 71 0.76 -6.67 3.05
C VAL A 71 -0.74 -6.51 3.35
N PRO A 72 -1.55 -7.59 3.44
CA PRO A 72 -2.91 -7.50 3.97
C PRO A 72 -2.95 -6.94 5.41
N LEU A 73 -1.94 -7.27 6.23
CA LEU A 73 -1.84 -6.74 7.60
C LEU A 73 -1.57 -5.23 7.59
N PHE A 74 -0.67 -4.73 6.74
CA PHE A 74 -0.42 -3.29 6.58
C PHE A 74 -1.64 -2.53 6.06
N LEU A 75 -2.38 -3.13 5.13
CA LEU A 75 -3.65 -2.59 4.64
C LEU A 75 -4.68 -2.47 5.77
N PHE A 76 -4.82 -3.52 6.57
CA PHE A 76 -5.73 -3.53 7.72
C PHE A 76 -5.34 -2.48 8.76
N LEU A 77 -4.04 -2.36 9.07
CA LEU A 77 -3.51 -1.34 9.98
C LEU A 77 -3.82 0.08 9.52
N HIS A 78 -3.65 0.36 8.22
CA HIS A 78 -3.99 1.67 7.65
C HIS A 78 -5.50 1.94 7.69
N LEU A 79 -6.33 0.93 7.43
CA LEU A 79 -7.78 1.06 7.54
C LEU A 79 -8.23 1.34 8.98
N VAL A 80 -7.69 0.62 9.96
CA VAL A 80 -7.98 0.84 11.38
C VAL A 80 -7.56 2.24 11.81
N LEU A 81 -6.36 2.68 11.42
CA LEU A 81 -5.87 4.02 11.73
C LEU A 81 -6.75 5.10 11.09
N ALA A 82 -7.13 4.93 9.82
CA ALA A 82 -8.02 5.85 9.12
C ALA A 82 -9.41 5.90 9.78
N ALA A 83 -9.95 4.76 10.21
CA ALA A 83 -11.22 4.67 10.90
C ALA A 83 -11.16 5.33 12.30
N ALA A 84 -10.07 5.14 13.05
CA ALA A 84 -9.87 5.80 14.34
C ALA A 84 -9.79 7.32 14.20
N LEU A 85 -9.01 7.82 13.23
CA LEU A 85 -8.94 9.26 12.94
C LEU A 85 -10.28 9.83 12.49
N ALA A 86 -11.03 9.08 11.67
CA ALA A 86 -12.38 9.48 11.27
C ALA A 86 -13.35 9.48 12.46
N ALA A 87 -13.26 8.50 13.36
CA ALA A 87 -14.06 8.46 14.57
C ALA A 87 -13.75 9.66 15.47
N ASP A 88 -12.48 9.99 15.72
CA ASP A 88 -12.09 11.19 16.48
C ASP A 88 -12.57 12.48 15.81
N TYR A 89 -12.60 12.53 14.47
CA TYR A 89 -13.09 13.69 13.74
C TYR A 89 -14.62 13.82 13.77
N VAL A 90 -15.34 12.69 13.79
CA VAL A 90 -16.81 12.62 13.76
C VAL A 90 -17.43 12.69 15.16
N TRP A 91 -16.73 12.19 16.18
CA TRP A 91 -17.16 12.14 17.57
C TRP A 91 -17.69 13.50 18.13
N PRO A 92 -17.09 14.67 17.81
CA PRO A 92 -17.57 15.97 18.26
C PRO A 92 -18.89 16.40 17.61
N PHE A 93 -19.24 15.87 16.44
CA PHE A 93 -20.47 16.19 15.72
C PHE A 93 -21.64 15.27 16.08
N VAL A 94 -21.35 14.10 16.66
CA VAL A 94 -22.37 13.12 17.09
C VAL A 94 -22.79 13.34 18.54
N ASN A 95 -21.91 13.92 19.38
CA ASN A 95 -22.16 14.17 20.80
C ASN A 95 -22.37 15.67 21.14
N GLY A 96 -22.53 16.53 20.14
CA GLY A 96 -22.88 17.95 20.30
C GLY A 96 -24.28 18.21 19.77
#